data_AF-A0A6M2D0B0-F1
#
_entry.id   AF-A0A6M2D0B0-F1
#
_cell.length_a   1.000
_cell.length_b   1.000
_cell.length_c   1.000
_cell.angle_alpha   90.00
_cell.angle_beta   90.00
_cell.angle_gamma   90.00
#
_symmetry.space_group_name_H-M   'P 1'
#
loop_
_entity.id
_entity.type
_entity.pdbx_description
1 polymer ?
#
loop_
_entity_poly.entity_id
_entity_poly.type
_entity_poly.pdbx_seq_one_letter_code
_entity_poly.pdbx_strand_id
1 'polypeptide(L)'
;MLASAVSRLPLNVLRVTESPVAQCLVGNAFRRTHSFALVSSTSRASAPALCRIFREPRDVGGHCFRESRRYAGHSHWQNVRHIKAAKDAHKMSMTDKHMRLIEVAVKAGGGSTDPKLNRTLANAIEGAKKTQVVSNANIEQAIRRGAGLDKPKNLKSANYEIIMEHGVLLVLDVETGNISKFGNDLKQIAKKHTCRLTRGGVKEQFQQKGFVRVSGREDGGTLDPDAALEVGIEHGAEEVTEIDGDTKMCEFLCDPKDYFALSKALSSNGYVIAECGLKFVPHVPITVPEEHLEVVGKLCDELEEHPDVVAVHTNIA
;
A
#
# COMPACT_ATOMS: atom_id res chain seq x y z
N MET A 1 -11.15 1.78 68.56
CA MET A 1 -10.21 2.61 69.37
C MET A 1 -8.83 2.35 68.81
N LEU A 2 -8.02 3.25 68.26
CA LEU A 2 -7.90 4.72 68.24
C LEU A 2 -7.09 5.06 66.95
N ALA A 3 -7.53 6.08 66.20
CA ALA A 3 -6.81 7.34 65.89
C ALA A 3 -5.49 7.20 65.09
N SER A 4 -5.48 7.58 63.81
CA SER A 4 -5.17 8.93 63.29
C SER A 4 -3.68 9.23 63.17
N ALA A 5 -3.18 9.33 61.93
CA ALA A 5 -2.08 10.21 61.58
C ALA A 5 -2.20 10.65 60.11
N VAL A 6 -2.76 11.85 59.95
CA VAL A 6 -2.83 12.64 58.74
C VAL A 6 -1.52 13.40 58.59
N SER A 7 -0.82 13.28 57.46
CA SER A 7 0.22 14.24 57.06
C SER A 7 -0.09 14.82 55.68
N ARG A 8 -0.45 16.09 55.73
CA ARG A 8 -0.71 17.03 54.64
C ARG A 8 0.53 17.25 53.78
N LEU A 9 0.39 17.36 52.45
CA LEU A 9 1.14 18.30 51.62
C LEU A 9 0.31 18.69 50.37
N PRO A 10 0.54 19.88 49.78
CA PRO A 10 -0.53 20.77 49.33
C PRO A 10 -0.86 20.73 47.83
N LEU A 11 -2.11 21.13 47.58
CA LEU A 11 -2.65 21.69 46.34
C LEU A 11 -1.68 22.70 45.71
N ASN A 12 -1.38 22.54 44.42
CA ASN A 12 -0.92 23.65 43.60
C ASN A 12 -1.89 23.87 42.43
N VAL A 13 -2.31 25.12 42.36
CA VAL A 13 -3.45 25.66 41.64
C VAL A 13 -2.97 26.23 40.31
N LEU A 14 -3.74 25.93 39.26
CA LEU A 14 -4.00 26.69 38.02
C LEU A 14 -2.99 27.77 37.61
N ARG A 15 -2.45 27.66 36.39
CA ARG A 15 -2.40 28.79 35.45
C ARG A 15 -2.66 28.32 34.02
N VAL A 16 -3.89 28.58 33.58
CA VAL A 16 -4.28 28.77 32.19
C VAL A 16 -3.59 30.04 31.71
N THR A 17 -2.86 29.98 30.59
CA THR A 17 -2.41 31.18 29.89
C THR A 17 -3.01 31.16 28.50
N GLU A 18 -3.88 32.13 28.27
CA GLU A 18 -4.62 32.41 27.06
C GLU A 18 -3.71 32.87 25.91
N SER A 19 -4.22 32.60 24.71
CA SER A 19 -3.85 33.15 23.41
C SER A 19 -3.90 34.69 23.38
N PRO A 20 -3.03 35.36 22.61
CA PRO A 20 -3.36 36.65 22.03
C PRO A 20 -3.69 36.54 20.54
N VAL A 21 -4.92 36.99 20.25
CA VAL A 21 -5.38 37.46 18.94
C VAL A 21 -4.53 38.65 18.49
N ALA A 22 -4.04 38.64 17.25
CA ALA A 22 -3.66 39.86 16.55
C ALA A 22 -4.06 39.76 15.07
N GLN A 23 -5.12 40.51 14.75
CA GLN A 23 -5.53 40.86 13.40
C GLN A 23 -4.47 41.77 12.75
N CYS A 24 -4.24 41.60 11.44
CA CYS A 24 -3.85 42.72 10.60
C CYS A 24 -4.49 42.56 9.21
N LEU A 25 -5.37 43.52 8.89
CA LEU A 25 -6.00 43.76 7.60
C LEU A 25 -5.04 44.51 6.66
N VAL A 26 -5.50 44.67 5.41
CA VAL A 26 -4.97 45.48 4.31
C VAL A 26 -3.87 44.75 3.50
N GLY A 27 -3.99 44.45 2.22
CA GLY A 27 -4.93 44.84 1.17
C GLY A 27 -4.13 44.88 -0.13
N ASN A 28 -4.62 44.30 -1.22
CA ASN A 28 -4.50 44.94 -2.52
C ASN A 28 -5.33 44.22 -3.59
N ALA A 29 -6.19 45.02 -4.20
CA ALA A 29 -6.89 44.72 -5.43
C ALA A 29 -5.90 44.66 -6.59
N PHE A 30 -6.07 43.70 -7.50
CA PHE A 30 -5.76 43.97 -8.91
C PHE A 30 -6.74 43.23 -9.82
N ARG A 31 -7.67 44.03 -10.35
CA ARG A 31 -8.55 43.68 -11.46
C ARG A 31 -7.70 43.37 -12.70
N ARG A 32 -8.17 42.45 -13.54
CA ARG A 32 -8.16 42.64 -15.00
C ARG A 32 -9.23 41.79 -15.66
N THR A 33 -10.35 42.45 -15.92
CA THR A 33 -11.34 42.16 -16.95
C THR A 33 -10.77 42.45 -18.34
N HIS A 34 -11.05 41.61 -19.33
CA HIS A 34 -11.30 41.98 -20.74
C HIS A 34 -12.07 40.81 -21.36
N SER A 35 -13.40 40.92 -21.50
CA SER A 35 -14.13 41.38 -22.71
C SER A 35 -13.73 40.62 -23.97
N PHE A 36 -14.50 39.63 -24.43
CA PHE A 36 -15.64 39.80 -25.37
C PHE A 36 -15.31 40.68 -26.58
N ALA A 37 -15.15 40.04 -27.75
CA ALA A 37 -15.45 40.63 -29.05
C ALA A 37 -15.82 39.51 -30.04
N LEU A 38 -17.13 39.27 -30.14
CA LEU A 38 -17.79 38.69 -31.31
C LEU A 38 -17.77 39.73 -32.43
N VAL A 39 -17.29 39.36 -33.62
CA VAL A 39 -17.69 40.04 -34.87
C VAL A 39 -18.03 38.98 -35.90
N SER A 40 -19.34 38.83 -36.10
CA SER A 40 -19.98 38.28 -37.29
C SER A 40 -19.80 39.23 -38.49
N SER A 41 -19.67 38.69 -39.71
CA SER A 41 -20.56 39.02 -40.84
C SER A 41 -19.96 38.63 -42.20
N THR A 42 -20.71 37.81 -42.96
CA THR A 42 -21.07 37.94 -44.40
C THR A 42 -19.99 38.21 -45.45
N SER A 43 -20.03 37.78 -46.72
CA SER A 43 -20.79 36.86 -47.58
C SER A 43 -20.25 37.06 -49.01
N ARG A 44 -20.49 36.09 -49.91
CA ARG A 44 -20.40 36.17 -51.40
C ARG A 44 -18.99 36.27 -52.01
N ALA A 45 -18.52 35.25 -52.73
CA ALA A 45 -18.91 34.81 -54.09
C ALA A 45 -18.46 35.76 -55.20
N SER A 46 -17.43 35.38 -55.96
CA SER A 46 -17.54 35.13 -57.41
C SER A 46 -16.22 34.53 -57.94
N ALA A 47 -16.36 33.47 -58.73
CA ALA A 47 -15.37 33.06 -59.71
C ALA A 47 -15.69 33.79 -61.04
N PRO A 48 -14.69 33.99 -61.91
CA PRO A 48 -14.82 33.34 -63.20
C PRO A 48 -13.53 32.75 -63.78
N ALA A 49 -13.73 31.59 -64.40
CA ALA A 49 -13.28 31.17 -65.73
C ALA A 49 -11.82 31.40 -66.20
N LEU A 50 -11.16 30.27 -66.38
CA LEU A 50 -10.54 29.80 -67.63
C LEU A 50 -9.63 30.77 -68.40
N CYS A 51 -8.32 30.51 -68.29
CA CYS A 51 -7.50 30.39 -69.49
C CYS A 51 -6.48 29.26 -69.30
N ARG A 52 -6.79 28.10 -69.90
CA ARG A 52 -5.83 27.00 -70.11
C ARG A 52 -4.84 27.46 -71.16
N ILE A 53 -3.62 27.81 -70.75
CA ILE A 53 -2.46 27.75 -71.64
C ILE A 53 -1.68 26.52 -71.24
N PHE A 54 -1.86 25.47 -72.02
CA PHE A 54 -1.03 24.28 -72.03
C PHE A 54 0.39 24.71 -72.46
N ARG A 55 1.35 24.67 -71.54
CA ARG A 55 2.78 24.65 -71.87
C ARG A 55 3.38 23.43 -71.21
N GLU A 56 3.78 22.49 -72.05
CA GLU A 56 4.61 21.34 -71.68
C GLU A 56 5.95 21.77 -71.06
N PRO A 57 6.59 20.88 -70.28
CA PRO A 57 7.55 21.26 -69.25
C PRO A 57 8.92 21.55 -69.85
N ARG A 58 9.57 22.62 -69.38
CA ARG A 58 11.03 22.73 -69.46
C ARG A 58 11.61 22.30 -68.12
N ASP A 59 12.09 21.08 -68.15
CA ASP A 59 13.01 20.52 -67.17
C ASP A 59 14.30 21.35 -67.20
N VAL A 60 14.53 22.16 -66.16
CA VAL A 60 15.83 22.78 -65.88
C VAL A 60 16.01 22.97 -64.38
N GLY A 61 16.91 22.16 -63.82
CA GLY A 61 17.81 22.59 -62.75
C GLY A 61 17.31 22.38 -61.33
N GLY A 62 17.63 21.21 -60.78
CA GLY A 62 17.46 20.90 -59.37
C GLY A 62 18.23 21.87 -58.47
N HIS A 63 17.50 22.58 -57.62
CA HIS A 63 18.02 23.06 -56.35
C HIS A 63 17.57 22.09 -55.26
N CYS A 64 18.47 21.19 -54.89
CA CYS A 64 18.36 20.42 -53.66
C CYS A 64 18.16 21.40 -52.49
N PHE A 65 16.97 21.35 -51.90
CA PHE A 65 16.70 21.94 -50.60
C PHE A 65 17.62 21.24 -49.60
N ARG A 66 18.82 21.80 -49.38
CA ARG A 66 19.73 21.32 -48.33
C ARG A 66 19.17 21.86 -47.03
N GLU A 67 18.20 21.13 -46.49
CA GLU A 67 17.69 21.36 -45.15
C GLU A 67 18.89 21.27 -44.20
N SER A 68 19.30 22.43 -43.69
CA SER A 68 20.29 22.47 -42.62
C SER A 68 19.66 21.72 -41.45
N ARG A 69 20.12 20.49 -41.20
CA ARG A 69 19.84 19.79 -39.94
C ARG A 69 20.31 20.72 -38.83
N ARG A 70 19.38 21.48 -38.26
CA ARG A 70 19.58 22.17 -37.00
C ARG A 70 19.80 21.06 -35.98
N TYR A 71 21.06 20.76 -35.69
CA TYR A 71 21.39 19.97 -34.51
C TYR A 71 20.78 20.72 -33.33
N ALA A 72 19.73 20.14 -32.76
CA ALA A 72 19.10 20.65 -31.55
C ALA A 72 20.19 20.87 -30.50
N GLY A 73 20.24 22.07 -29.94
CA GLY A 73 21.21 22.53 -28.94
C GLY A 73 21.06 21.86 -27.57
N HIS A 74 20.90 20.54 -27.54
CA HIS A 74 21.02 19.78 -26.32
C HIS A 74 22.51 19.57 -26.06
N SER A 75 23.00 20.16 -24.95
CA SER A 75 24.40 20.02 -24.56
C SER A 75 24.81 18.54 -24.65
N HIS A 76 26.03 18.30 -25.15
CA HIS A 76 26.57 16.94 -25.31
C HIS A 76 26.38 16.10 -24.02
N TRP A 77 26.49 16.75 -22.86
CA TRP A 77 26.21 16.16 -21.55
C TRP A 77 24.78 15.65 -21.37
N GLN A 78 23.76 16.41 -21.78
CA GLN A 78 22.35 15.99 -21.68
C GLN A 78 22.08 14.76 -22.56
N ASN A 79 22.59 14.75 -23.79
CA ASN A 79 22.44 13.61 -24.69
C ASN A 79 23.16 12.37 -24.16
N VAL A 80 24.41 12.50 -23.68
CA VAL A 80 25.15 11.40 -23.04
C VAL A 80 24.42 10.88 -21.80
N ARG A 81 23.84 11.78 -20.99
CA ARG A 81 23.06 11.41 -19.80
C ARG A 81 21.81 10.60 -20.16
N HIS A 82 21.03 11.03 -21.15
CA HIS A 82 19.82 10.29 -21.57
C HIS A 82 20.16 8.90 -22.15
N ILE A 83 21.19 8.83 -22.99
CA ILE A 83 21.66 7.55 -23.56
C ILE A 83 22.18 6.62 -22.46
N LYS A 84 22.95 7.16 -21.50
CA LYS A 84 23.45 6.39 -20.36
C LYS A 84 22.31 5.92 -19.45
N ALA A 85 21.37 6.79 -19.12
CA ALA A 85 20.22 6.44 -18.29
C ALA A 85 19.38 5.32 -18.91
N ALA A 86 19.12 5.36 -20.22
CA ALA A 86 18.39 4.30 -20.91
C ALA A 86 19.15 2.96 -20.88
N LYS A 87 20.49 2.99 -21.08
CA LYS A 87 21.34 1.79 -20.99
C LYS A 87 21.43 1.23 -19.57
N ASP A 88 21.53 2.09 -18.57
CA ASP A 88 21.60 1.71 -17.17
C ASP A 88 20.25 1.12 -16.71
N ALA A 89 19.11 1.71 -17.12
CA ALA A 89 17.79 1.14 -16.88
C ALA A 89 17.61 -0.25 -17.52
N HIS A 90 18.08 -0.43 -18.76
CA HIS A 90 18.05 -1.74 -19.42
C HIS A 90 18.92 -2.77 -18.68
N LYS A 91 20.13 -2.38 -18.24
CA LYS A 91 21.00 -3.26 -17.45
C LYS A 91 20.34 -3.66 -16.13
N MET A 92 19.75 -2.70 -15.41
CA MET A 92 19.02 -2.97 -14.17
C MET A 92 17.87 -3.96 -14.40
N SER A 93 17.05 -3.74 -15.42
CA SER A 93 15.97 -4.68 -15.78
C SER A 93 16.49 -6.09 -16.10
N MET A 94 17.62 -6.20 -16.80
CA MET A 94 18.25 -7.49 -17.08
C MET A 94 18.78 -8.16 -15.80
N THR A 95 19.40 -7.41 -14.90
CA THR A 95 19.86 -7.91 -13.60
C THR A 95 18.69 -8.43 -12.78
N ASP A 96 17.60 -7.67 -12.68
CA ASP A 96 16.41 -8.04 -11.91
C ASP A 96 15.78 -9.34 -12.44
N LYS A 97 15.71 -9.51 -13.76
CA LYS A 97 15.21 -10.76 -14.38
C LYS A 97 16.05 -11.97 -13.97
N HIS A 98 17.38 -11.86 -13.99
CA HIS A 98 18.27 -12.97 -13.60
C HIS A 98 18.21 -13.25 -12.11
N MET A 99 18.10 -12.23 -11.26
CA MET A 99 17.92 -12.41 -9.82
C MET A 99 16.63 -13.15 -9.49
N ARG A 100 15.51 -12.78 -10.13
CA ARG A 100 14.22 -13.49 -9.96
C ARG A 100 14.31 -14.94 -10.42
N LEU A 101 14.98 -15.22 -11.54
CA LEU A 101 15.19 -16.60 -12.00
C LEU A 101 15.98 -17.44 -11.00
N ILE A 102 17.02 -16.87 -10.38
CA ILE A 102 17.79 -17.52 -9.32
C ILE A 102 16.92 -17.77 -8.10
N GLU A 103 16.14 -16.78 -7.65
CA GLU A 103 15.23 -16.91 -6.51
C GLU A 103 14.19 -18.02 -6.72
N VAL A 104 13.58 -18.08 -7.91
CA VAL A 104 12.62 -19.13 -8.28
C VAL A 104 13.29 -20.50 -8.31
N ALA A 105 14.51 -20.61 -8.85
CA ALA A 105 15.25 -21.86 -8.88
C ALA A 105 15.58 -22.38 -7.47
N VAL A 106 15.95 -21.48 -6.53
CA VAL A 106 16.17 -21.85 -5.13
C VAL A 106 14.89 -22.33 -4.46
N LYS A 107 13.77 -21.61 -4.67
CA LYS A 107 12.46 -22.00 -4.14
C LYS A 107 12.00 -23.35 -4.68
N ALA A 108 12.17 -23.60 -5.98
CA ALA A 108 11.85 -24.89 -6.60
C ALA A 108 12.73 -26.05 -6.07
N GLY A 109 13.95 -25.76 -5.62
CA GLY A 109 14.86 -26.72 -5.01
C GLY A 109 14.70 -26.86 -3.49
N GLY A 110 13.55 -26.47 -2.91
CA GLY A 110 13.29 -26.60 -1.48
C GLY A 110 14.15 -25.70 -0.59
N GLY A 111 14.66 -24.57 -1.11
CA GLY A 111 15.49 -23.64 -0.36
C GLY A 111 16.98 -23.99 -0.31
N SER A 112 17.42 -25.02 -1.06
CA SER A 112 18.84 -25.38 -1.14
C SER A 112 19.67 -24.26 -1.79
N THR A 113 20.67 -23.76 -1.07
CA THR A 113 21.60 -22.71 -1.52
C THR A 113 22.74 -23.25 -2.38
N ASP A 114 22.91 -24.58 -2.44
CA ASP A 114 24.06 -25.21 -3.06
C ASP A 114 23.81 -25.53 -4.55
N PRO A 115 24.59 -24.95 -5.48
CA PRO A 115 24.43 -25.20 -6.91
C PRO A 115 24.70 -26.67 -7.32
N LYS A 116 25.42 -27.43 -6.49
CA LYS A 116 25.69 -28.85 -6.74
C LYS A 116 24.47 -29.74 -6.48
N LEU A 117 23.60 -29.33 -5.57
CA LEU A 117 22.40 -30.08 -5.19
C LEU A 117 21.22 -29.72 -6.08
N ASN A 118 21.22 -28.51 -6.66
CA ASN A 118 20.15 -28.04 -7.53
C ASN A 118 20.68 -27.66 -8.93
N ARG A 119 20.43 -28.53 -9.92
CA ARG A 119 20.83 -28.30 -11.32
C ARG A 119 20.15 -27.08 -11.94
N THR A 120 18.91 -26.75 -11.55
CA THR A 120 18.21 -25.57 -12.06
C THR A 120 18.86 -24.27 -11.56
N LEU A 121 19.33 -24.26 -10.31
CA LEU A 121 20.10 -23.16 -9.74
C LEU A 121 21.45 -22.99 -10.45
N ALA A 122 22.18 -24.08 -10.69
CA ALA A 122 23.45 -24.04 -11.43
C ALA A 122 23.28 -23.41 -12.82
N ASN A 123 22.27 -23.85 -13.57
CA ASN A 123 21.96 -23.31 -14.90
C ASN A 123 21.60 -21.81 -14.84
N ALA A 124 20.83 -21.39 -13.84
CA ALA A 124 20.46 -19.99 -13.66
C ALA A 124 21.67 -19.09 -13.34
N ILE A 125 22.59 -19.58 -12.49
CA ILE A 125 23.84 -18.88 -12.15
C ILE A 125 24.75 -18.76 -13.38
N GLU A 126 24.90 -19.82 -14.15
CA GLU A 126 25.67 -19.78 -15.40
C GLU A 126 25.07 -18.80 -16.41
N GLY A 127 23.74 -18.79 -16.56
CA GLY A 127 23.01 -17.82 -17.39
C GLY A 127 23.29 -16.38 -16.97
N ALA A 128 23.20 -16.10 -15.67
CA ALA A 128 23.50 -14.78 -15.11
C ALA A 128 24.95 -14.35 -15.37
N LYS A 129 25.93 -15.24 -15.13
CA LYS A 129 27.36 -14.95 -15.36
C LYS A 129 27.70 -14.68 -16.82
N LYS A 130 27.03 -15.36 -17.76
CA LYS A 130 27.23 -15.15 -19.21
C LYS A 130 26.88 -13.73 -19.66
N THR A 131 25.96 -13.06 -18.98
CA THR A 131 25.56 -11.68 -19.35
C THR A 131 26.59 -10.62 -18.99
N GLN A 132 27.54 -10.90 -18.09
CA GLN A 132 28.51 -9.94 -17.52
C GLN A 132 27.91 -8.68 -16.88
N VAL A 133 26.58 -8.55 -16.83
CA VAL A 133 25.87 -7.42 -16.19
C VAL A 133 25.55 -7.74 -14.72
N VAL A 134 25.42 -9.02 -14.37
CA VAL A 134 25.14 -9.47 -13.01
C VAL A 134 26.44 -9.64 -12.23
N SER A 135 26.55 -8.97 -11.08
CA SER A 135 27.68 -9.13 -10.17
C SER A 135 27.55 -10.41 -9.32
N ASN A 136 28.67 -10.95 -8.85
CA ASN A 136 28.65 -12.11 -7.93
C ASN A 136 27.91 -11.80 -6.62
N ALA A 137 28.01 -10.56 -6.12
CA ALA A 137 27.28 -10.10 -4.94
C ALA A 137 25.74 -10.17 -5.14
N ASN A 138 25.25 -9.81 -6.33
CA ASN A 138 23.81 -9.90 -6.63
C ASN A 138 23.35 -11.35 -6.73
N ILE A 139 24.21 -12.26 -7.25
CA ILE A 139 23.92 -13.70 -7.29
C ILE A 139 23.82 -14.25 -5.87
N GLU A 140 24.78 -13.96 -5.00
CA GLU A 140 24.76 -14.40 -3.61
C GLU A 140 23.54 -13.84 -2.85
N GLN A 141 23.18 -12.58 -3.08
CA GLN A 141 21.98 -11.98 -2.51
C GLN A 141 20.70 -12.67 -3.02
N ALA A 142 20.59 -12.94 -4.31
CA ALA A 142 19.42 -13.65 -4.86
C ALA A 142 19.30 -15.08 -4.30
N ILE A 143 20.42 -15.77 -4.08
CA ILE A 143 20.44 -17.09 -3.43
C ILE A 143 19.95 -17.00 -1.99
N ARG A 144 20.48 -16.05 -1.20
CA ARG A 144 20.08 -15.83 0.21
C ARG A 144 18.60 -15.46 0.33
N ARG A 145 18.10 -14.60 -0.57
CA ARG A 145 16.69 -14.23 -0.65
C ARG A 145 15.81 -15.42 -1.02
N GLY A 146 16.22 -16.21 -2.01
CA GLY A 146 15.52 -17.43 -2.43
C GLY A 146 15.45 -18.50 -1.32
N ALA A 147 16.49 -18.60 -0.50
CA ALA A 147 16.56 -19.54 0.63
C ALA A 147 15.86 -19.03 1.91
N GLY A 148 15.31 -17.81 1.89
CA GLY A 148 14.66 -17.22 3.06
C GLY A 148 15.64 -16.81 4.18
N LEU A 149 16.94 -16.78 3.92
CA LEU A 149 17.98 -16.38 4.87
C LEU A 149 18.03 -14.85 5.07
N ASP A 150 17.45 -14.09 4.13
CA ASP A 150 17.30 -12.64 4.19
C ASP A 150 16.00 -12.18 4.87
N LYS A 151 15.28 -13.07 5.59
CA LYS A 151 14.20 -12.58 6.48
C LYS A 151 14.81 -11.52 7.42
N PRO A 152 14.25 -10.29 7.49
CA PRO A 152 14.90 -9.20 8.21
C PRO A 152 15.05 -9.58 9.68
N LYS A 153 16.28 -9.78 10.17
CA LYS A 153 16.54 -10.17 11.56
C LYS A 153 16.15 -9.07 12.59
N ASN A 154 15.75 -7.89 12.12
CA ASN A 154 15.36 -6.74 12.92
C ASN A 154 14.06 -6.11 12.37
N LEU A 155 12.99 -6.91 12.25
CA LEU A 155 11.66 -6.36 11.99
C LEU A 155 11.25 -5.48 13.19
N LYS A 156 10.75 -4.29 12.89
CA LYS A 156 10.17 -3.37 13.86
C LYS A 156 8.67 -3.32 13.62
N SER A 157 7.90 -3.56 14.66
CA SER A 157 6.45 -3.36 14.63
C SER A 157 6.13 -1.87 14.80
N ALA A 158 5.26 -1.36 13.93
CA ALA A 158 4.79 0.02 13.97
C ALA A 158 3.32 0.06 13.54
N ASN A 159 2.56 1.00 14.11
CA ASN A 159 1.17 1.22 13.72
C ASN A 159 1.09 2.49 12.88
N TYR A 160 0.36 2.42 11.78
CA TYR A 160 0.05 3.58 10.95
C TYR A 160 -1.45 3.81 10.92
N GLU A 161 -1.83 5.07 10.90
CA GLU A 161 -3.23 5.47 10.94
C GLU A 161 -3.55 6.27 9.68
N ILE A 162 -4.67 5.91 9.05
CA ILE A 162 -5.16 6.56 7.84
C ILE A 162 -6.58 7.05 8.09
N ILE A 163 -6.83 8.29 7.69
CA ILE A 163 -8.16 8.90 7.66
C ILE A 163 -8.53 9.09 6.20
N MET A 164 -9.66 8.50 5.82
CA MET A 164 -10.30 8.64 4.51
C MET A 164 -11.47 9.62 4.61
N GLU A 165 -12.02 9.99 3.46
CA GLU A 165 -13.26 10.76 3.41
C GLU A 165 -14.43 9.97 4.02
N HIS A 166 -15.56 10.64 4.28
CA HIS A 166 -16.77 10.02 4.88
C HIS A 166 -16.58 9.43 6.28
N GLY A 167 -15.50 9.81 6.98
CA GLY A 167 -15.24 9.34 8.35
C GLY A 167 -14.69 7.92 8.42
N VAL A 168 -14.23 7.36 7.30
CA VAL A 168 -13.57 6.06 7.27
C VAL A 168 -12.20 6.16 7.91
N LEU A 169 -11.97 5.30 8.89
CA LEU A 169 -10.76 5.22 9.69
C LEU A 169 -10.11 3.87 9.47
N LEU A 170 -8.80 3.87 9.21
CA LEU A 170 -8.02 2.66 9.08
C LEU A 170 -6.82 2.68 10.05
N VAL A 171 -6.57 1.52 10.65
CA VAL A 171 -5.38 1.24 11.45
C VAL A 171 -4.62 0.10 10.78
N LEU A 172 -3.34 0.32 10.53
CA LEU A 172 -2.44 -0.64 9.91
C LEU A 172 -1.44 -1.14 10.93
N ASP A 173 -1.38 -2.46 11.10
CA ASP A 173 -0.30 -3.13 11.82
C ASP A 173 0.78 -3.51 10.82
N VAL A 174 2.00 -3.05 11.07
CA VAL A 174 3.10 -3.14 10.10
C VAL A 174 4.33 -3.71 10.79
N GLU A 175 4.97 -4.67 10.14
CA GLU A 175 6.26 -5.20 10.55
C GLU A 175 7.27 -5.00 9.43
N THR A 176 8.18 -4.04 9.64
CA THR A 176 9.15 -3.67 8.61
C THR A 176 10.55 -3.58 9.16
N GLY A 177 11.54 -3.96 8.35
CA GLY A 177 12.95 -3.71 8.65
C GLY A 177 13.34 -2.24 8.52
N ASN A 178 12.52 -1.42 7.83
CA ASN A 178 12.82 -0.01 7.56
C ASN A 178 11.56 0.87 7.58
N ILE A 179 11.27 1.45 8.75
CA ILE A 179 10.13 2.35 9.00
C ILE A 179 10.13 3.55 8.03
N SER A 180 11.30 4.13 7.74
CA SER A 180 11.39 5.32 6.88
C SER A 180 11.03 5.02 5.42
N LYS A 181 11.40 3.84 4.93
CA LYS A 181 11.05 3.40 3.57
C LYS A 181 9.54 3.16 3.48
N PHE A 182 9.01 2.34 4.40
CA PHE A 182 7.59 2.03 4.45
C PHE A 182 6.72 3.29 4.59
N GLY A 183 7.13 4.25 5.43
CA GLY A 183 6.42 5.52 5.57
C GLY A 183 6.45 6.41 4.32
N ASN A 184 7.37 6.19 3.38
CA ASN A 184 7.33 6.85 2.07
C ASN A 184 6.44 6.09 1.08
N ASP A 185 6.45 4.76 1.12
CA ASP A 185 5.59 3.92 0.30
C ASP A 185 4.11 4.19 0.65
N LEU A 186 3.76 4.22 1.95
CA LEU A 186 2.43 4.64 2.41
C LEU A 186 2.03 6.04 1.96
N LYS A 187 2.95 7.01 1.94
CA LYS A 187 2.62 8.36 1.43
C LYS A 187 2.28 8.36 -0.05
N GLN A 188 2.86 7.46 -0.83
CA GLN A 188 2.53 7.32 -2.25
C GLN A 188 1.14 6.72 -2.42
N ILE A 189 0.84 5.63 -1.70
CA ILE A 189 -0.49 5.01 -1.67
C ILE A 189 -1.53 6.03 -1.20
N ALA A 190 -1.24 6.78 -0.15
CA ALA A 190 -2.18 7.76 0.39
C ALA A 190 -2.49 8.90 -0.57
N LYS A 191 -1.49 9.36 -1.34
CA LYS A 191 -1.70 10.38 -2.39
C LYS A 191 -2.54 9.85 -3.55
N LYS A 192 -2.42 8.56 -3.89
CA LYS A 192 -3.17 7.92 -4.96
C LYS A 192 -4.67 7.82 -4.63
N HIS A 193 -4.99 7.53 -3.36
CA HIS A 193 -6.35 7.34 -2.86
C HIS A 193 -6.92 8.57 -2.13
N THR A 194 -6.25 9.72 -2.21
CA THR A 194 -6.68 10.98 -1.58
C THR A 194 -6.93 10.85 -0.06
N CYS A 195 -6.17 10.01 0.63
CA CYS A 195 -6.31 9.81 2.08
C CYS A 195 -5.19 10.48 2.88
N ARG A 196 -5.46 10.73 4.16
CA ARG A 196 -4.55 11.43 5.07
C ARG A 196 -3.93 10.47 6.07
N LEU A 197 -2.60 10.40 6.06
CA LEU A 197 -1.84 9.73 7.12
C LEU A 197 -1.82 10.59 8.39
N THR A 198 -2.10 9.97 9.54
CA THR A 198 -2.00 10.59 10.86
C THR A 198 -1.04 9.81 11.76
N ARG A 199 -0.59 10.43 12.84
CA ARG A 199 0.36 9.88 13.81
C ARG A 199 -0.28 9.59 15.18
N GLY A 200 -1.61 9.64 15.26
CA GLY A 200 -2.35 9.43 16.49
C GLY A 200 -3.81 9.89 16.40
N GLY A 201 -4.61 9.44 17.36
CA GLY A 201 -6.02 9.77 17.56
C GLY A 201 -6.99 8.77 16.93
N VAL A 202 -6.60 8.08 15.85
CA VAL A 202 -7.48 7.10 15.20
C VAL A 202 -7.51 5.80 16.00
N LYS A 203 -6.35 5.35 16.48
CA LYS A 203 -6.25 4.11 17.29
C LYS A 203 -7.13 4.15 18.55
N GLU A 204 -7.38 5.34 19.11
CA GLU A 204 -8.26 5.52 20.28
C GLU A 204 -9.74 5.27 19.97
N GLN A 205 -10.13 5.28 18.69
CA GLN A 205 -11.48 4.92 18.23
C GLN A 205 -11.67 3.40 18.09
N PHE A 206 -10.61 2.62 18.33
CA PHE A 206 -10.62 1.17 18.26
C PHE A 206 -10.27 0.56 19.61
N GLN A 207 -10.94 -0.53 19.94
CA GLN A 207 -10.61 -1.38 21.06
C GLN A 207 -9.81 -2.59 20.56
N GLN A 208 -8.66 -2.85 21.19
CA GLN A 208 -7.92 -4.08 20.93
C GLN A 208 -8.65 -5.24 21.61
N LYS A 209 -9.01 -6.26 20.83
CA LYS A 209 -9.66 -7.49 21.29
C LYS A 209 -8.87 -8.71 20.80
N GLY A 210 -8.97 -9.80 21.54
CA GLY A 210 -8.58 -11.10 21.05
C GLY A 210 -9.69 -11.67 20.17
N PHE A 211 -9.33 -12.36 19.09
CA PHE A 211 -10.30 -13.08 18.26
C PHE A 211 -9.84 -14.51 18.00
N VAL A 212 -10.81 -15.42 17.93
CA VAL A 212 -10.62 -16.81 17.52
C VAL A 212 -11.71 -17.15 16.51
N ARG A 213 -11.32 -17.54 15.29
CA ARG A 213 -12.23 -17.97 14.23
C ARG A 213 -12.15 -19.48 14.07
N VAL A 214 -13.30 -20.13 14.05
CA VAL A 214 -13.42 -21.59 13.86
C VAL A 214 -14.15 -21.90 12.55
N SER A 215 -13.72 -22.95 11.85
CA SER A 215 -14.21 -23.30 10.51
C SER A 215 -14.89 -24.68 10.43
N GLY A 216 -15.32 -25.23 11.55
CA GLY A 216 -16.01 -26.52 11.63
C GLY A 216 -15.49 -27.35 12.79
N ARG A 217 -15.73 -28.66 12.71
CA ARG A 217 -15.28 -29.63 13.70
C ARG A 217 -14.28 -30.63 13.10
N GLU A 218 -13.35 -31.11 13.92
CA GLU A 218 -12.33 -32.10 13.51
C GLU A 218 -12.95 -33.45 13.12
N ASP A 219 -14.13 -33.77 13.66
CA ASP A 219 -14.89 -34.98 13.37
C ASP A 219 -15.62 -34.94 12.00
N GLY A 220 -15.50 -33.84 11.25
CA GLY A 220 -16.23 -33.62 10.00
C GLY A 220 -17.71 -33.27 10.21
N GLY A 221 -18.12 -33.03 11.45
CA GLY A 221 -19.46 -32.57 11.82
C GLY A 221 -19.71 -31.13 11.36
N THR A 222 -20.99 -30.80 11.17
CA THR A 222 -21.42 -29.42 10.91
C THR A 222 -21.12 -28.55 12.12
N LEU A 223 -20.68 -27.32 11.89
CA LEU A 223 -20.54 -26.32 12.94
C LEU A 223 -21.93 -26.04 13.53
N ASP A 224 -22.13 -26.43 14.79
CA ASP A 224 -23.31 -26.05 15.56
C ASP A 224 -23.01 -24.73 16.31
N PRO A 225 -23.59 -23.60 15.88
CA PRO A 225 -23.29 -22.29 16.46
C PRO A 225 -23.71 -22.20 17.93
N ASP A 226 -24.81 -22.84 18.33
CA ASP A 226 -25.32 -22.80 19.69
C ASP A 226 -24.35 -23.49 20.66
N ALA A 227 -23.87 -24.68 20.31
CA ALA A 227 -22.88 -25.41 21.10
C ALA A 227 -21.53 -24.68 21.15
N ALA A 228 -21.12 -24.04 20.04
CA ALA A 228 -19.87 -23.30 19.99
C ALA A 228 -19.92 -22.03 20.86
N LEU A 229 -21.09 -21.38 20.91
CA LEU A 229 -21.38 -20.23 21.74
C LEU A 229 -21.33 -20.57 23.24
N GLU A 230 -21.92 -21.69 23.66
CA GLU A 230 -21.83 -22.16 25.06
C GLU A 230 -20.37 -22.35 25.50
N VAL A 231 -19.58 -23.08 24.72
CA VAL A 231 -18.16 -23.31 25.01
C VAL A 231 -17.38 -21.98 25.05
N GLY A 232 -17.68 -21.05 24.13
CA GLY A 232 -17.04 -19.75 24.07
C GLY A 232 -17.31 -18.92 25.32
N ILE A 233 -18.56 -18.82 25.76
CA ILE A 233 -18.96 -18.03 26.94
C ILE A 233 -18.30 -18.58 28.22
N GLU A 234 -18.24 -19.90 28.38
CA GLU A 234 -17.58 -20.53 29.54
C GLU A 234 -16.09 -20.16 29.65
N HIS A 235 -15.45 -19.84 28.51
CA HIS A 235 -14.01 -19.58 28.42
C HIS A 235 -13.68 -18.11 28.12
N GLY A 236 -14.64 -17.20 28.31
CA GLY A 236 -14.39 -15.75 28.28
C GLY A 236 -14.60 -15.08 26.92
N ALA A 237 -15.37 -15.69 26.01
CA ALA A 237 -15.88 -14.96 24.84
C ALA A 237 -16.91 -13.91 25.29
N GLU A 238 -16.71 -12.67 24.83
CA GLU A 238 -17.62 -11.55 25.09
C GLU A 238 -18.67 -11.42 23.99
N GLU A 239 -18.29 -11.72 22.75
CA GLU A 239 -19.15 -11.57 21.58
C GLU A 239 -18.87 -12.72 20.60
N VAL A 240 -19.92 -13.21 19.94
CA VAL A 240 -19.85 -14.28 18.94
C VAL A 240 -20.56 -13.80 17.70
N THR A 241 -19.85 -13.82 16.58
CA THR A 241 -20.36 -13.41 15.28
C THR A 241 -20.32 -14.60 14.33
N GLU A 242 -21.47 -14.96 13.79
CA GLU A 242 -21.57 -15.94 12.71
C GLU A 242 -21.19 -15.25 11.40
N ILE A 243 -20.23 -15.83 10.67
CA ILE A 243 -19.81 -15.34 9.36
C ILE A 243 -20.38 -16.30 8.33
N ASP A 244 -21.41 -15.81 7.64
CA ASP A 244 -22.04 -16.51 6.52
C ASP A 244 -21.15 -16.38 5.27
N GLY A 245 -20.56 -17.50 4.85
CA GLY A 245 -19.75 -17.62 3.62
C GLY A 245 -19.90 -19.01 2.99
N ASP A 246 -18.96 -19.41 2.11
CA ASP A 246 -18.95 -20.75 1.49
C ASP A 246 -18.85 -21.89 2.53
N THR A 247 -18.26 -21.60 3.70
CA THR A 247 -18.23 -22.46 4.88
C THR A 247 -18.72 -21.65 6.08
N LYS A 248 -19.63 -22.22 6.89
CA LYS A 248 -20.07 -21.57 8.14
C LYS A 248 -18.87 -21.41 9.07
N MET A 249 -18.59 -20.17 9.49
CA MET A 249 -17.55 -19.86 10.47
C MET A 249 -18.14 -19.09 11.64
N CYS A 250 -17.58 -19.27 12.83
CA CYS A 250 -17.88 -18.44 13.99
C CYS A 250 -16.62 -17.68 14.41
N GLU A 251 -16.74 -16.37 14.61
CA GLU A 251 -15.71 -15.52 15.19
C GLU A 251 -16.08 -15.22 16.65
N PHE A 252 -15.20 -15.60 17.57
CA PHE A 252 -15.32 -15.29 18.99
C PHE A 252 -14.41 -14.12 19.33
N LEU A 253 -14.94 -13.08 19.94
CA LEU A 253 -14.19 -11.95 20.47
C LEU A 253 -14.06 -12.06 21.98
N CYS A 254 -12.89 -11.69 22.52
CA CYS A 254 -12.57 -11.79 23.95
C CYS A 254 -11.57 -10.70 24.36
N ASP A 255 -11.25 -10.63 25.65
CA ASP A 255 -10.14 -9.81 26.14
C ASP A 255 -8.81 -10.28 25.51
N PRO A 256 -7.91 -9.36 25.11
CA PRO A 256 -6.58 -9.70 24.59
C PRO A 256 -5.73 -10.63 25.45
N LYS A 257 -6.04 -10.81 26.73
CA LYS A 257 -5.32 -11.73 27.63
C LYS A 257 -5.84 -13.17 27.55
N ASP A 258 -7.10 -13.35 27.19
CA ASP A 258 -7.81 -14.62 27.35
C ASP A 258 -7.92 -15.42 26.05
N TYR A 259 -7.64 -14.81 24.89
CA TYR A 259 -7.76 -15.45 23.57
C TYR A 259 -6.99 -16.77 23.43
N PHE A 260 -5.84 -16.90 24.11
CA PHE A 260 -5.05 -18.12 24.07
C PHE A 260 -5.69 -19.27 24.88
N ALA A 261 -6.36 -18.94 25.99
CA ALA A 261 -7.11 -19.92 26.77
C ALA A 261 -8.36 -20.36 25.98
N LEU A 262 -9.08 -19.40 25.40
CA LEU A 262 -10.25 -19.65 24.54
C LEU A 262 -9.91 -20.53 23.33
N SER A 263 -8.81 -20.23 22.64
CA SER A 263 -8.32 -21.05 21.53
C SER A 263 -8.08 -22.50 21.95
N LYS A 264 -7.39 -22.74 23.07
CA LYS A 264 -7.16 -24.10 23.56
C LYS A 264 -8.44 -24.83 23.95
N ALA A 265 -9.40 -24.12 24.56
CA ALA A 265 -10.68 -24.69 24.93
C ALA A 265 -11.48 -25.12 23.70
N LEU A 266 -11.53 -24.28 22.66
CA LEU A 266 -12.20 -24.61 21.41
C LEU A 266 -11.55 -25.80 20.72
N SER A 267 -10.21 -25.85 20.64
CA SER A 267 -9.51 -27.04 20.09
C SER A 267 -9.77 -28.31 20.90
N SER A 268 -9.80 -28.22 22.23
CA SER A 268 -10.04 -29.39 23.10
C SER A 268 -11.47 -29.94 22.95
N ASN A 269 -12.42 -29.11 22.55
CA ASN A 269 -13.80 -29.49 22.25
C ASN A 269 -14.01 -29.97 20.80
N GLY A 270 -12.92 -30.10 20.03
CA GLY A 270 -12.92 -30.62 18.67
C GLY A 270 -13.25 -29.59 17.60
N TYR A 271 -13.15 -28.28 17.89
CA TYR A 271 -13.31 -27.23 16.88
C TYR A 271 -11.99 -26.97 16.13
N VAL A 272 -12.08 -26.84 14.81
CA VAL A 272 -10.94 -26.49 13.96
C VAL A 272 -10.77 -24.99 13.98
N ILE A 273 -9.62 -24.52 14.48
CA ILE A 273 -9.26 -23.11 14.47
C ILE A 273 -8.77 -22.74 13.07
N ALA A 274 -9.45 -21.82 12.43
CA ALA A 274 -9.02 -21.22 11.16
C ALA A 274 -7.96 -20.15 11.41
N GLU A 275 -8.28 -19.19 12.28
CA GLU A 275 -7.45 -18.03 12.57
C GLU A 275 -7.59 -17.64 14.04
N CYS A 276 -6.52 -17.13 14.63
CA CYS A 276 -6.59 -16.53 15.96
C CYS A 276 -5.54 -15.43 16.09
N GLY A 277 -5.82 -14.43 16.91
CA GLY A 277 -4.90 -13.34 17.12
C GLY A 277 -5.52 -12.15 17.84
N LEU A 278 -4.91 -10.98 17.60
CA LEU A 278 -5.37 -9.72 18.12
C LEU A 278 -5.93 -8.89 16.95
N LYS A 279 -7.07 -8.25 17.17
CA LYS A 279 -7.77 -7.43 16.18
C LYS A 279 -8.19 -6.12 16.82
N PHE A 280 -8.25 -5.06 16.02
CA PHE A 280 -8.83 -3.79 16.43
C PHE A 280 -10.29 -3.73 16.01
N VAL A 281 -11.19 -3.66 17.00
CA VAL A 281 -12.64 -3.57 16.79
C VAL A 281 -13.06 -2.10 16.99
N PRO A 282 -13.75 -1.46 16.04
CA PRO A 282 -14.16 -0.07 16.18
C PRO A 282 -15.21 0.11 17.29
N HIS A 283 -15.13 1.21 18.05
CA HIS A 283 -16.16 1.55 19.04
C HIS A 283 -17.50 1.94 18.40
N VAL A 284 -17.44 2.64 17.26
CA VAL A 284 -18.61 3.08 16.51
C VAL A 284 -18.39 2.71 15.05
N PRO A 285 -19.00 1.62 14.56
CA PRO A 285 -18.93 1.27 13.17
C PRO A 285 -19.76 2.26 12.34
N ILE A 286 -19.34 2.51 11.10
CA ILE A 286 -20.01 3.42 10.18
C ILE A 286 -20.46 2.70 8.92
N THR A 287 -21.62 3.10 8.40
CA THR A 287 -22.09 2.65 7.09
C THR A 287 -21.70 3.68 6.05
N VAL A 288 -21.05 3.22 4.99
CA VAL A 288 -20.55 4.06 3.90
C VAL A 288 -21.39 3.79 2.64
N PRO A 289 -21.76 4.81 1.85
CA PRO A 289 -22.41 4.61 0.55
C PRO A 289 -21.58 3.75 -0.41
N GLU A 290 -22.26 2.96 -1.25
CA GLU A 290 -21.66 1.96 -2.15
C GLU A 290 -20.59 2.54 -3.09
N GLU A 291 -20.81 3.75 -3.61
CA GLU A 291 -19.85 4.45 -4.48
C GLU A 291 -18.46 4.62 -3.83
N HIS A 292 -18.43 4.78 -2.51
CA HIS A 292 -17.20 4.98 -1.74
C HIS A 292 -16.64 3.66 -1.20
N LEU A 293 -17.47 2.61 -1.05
CA LEU A 293 -17.00 1.28 -0.68
C LEU A 293 -16.03 0.72 -1.72
N GLU A 294 -16.27 0.94 -3.01
CA GLU A 294 -15.33 0.51 -4.05
C GLU A 294 -13.95 1.17 -3.92
N VAL A 295 -13.92 2.45 -3.55
CA VAL A 295 -12.68 3.22 -3.40
C VAL A 295 -11.92 2.76 -2.16
N VAL A 296 -12.64 2.53 -1.05
CA VAL A 296 -12.04 2.00 0.19
C VAL A 296 -11.53 0.57 -0.03
N GLY A 297 -12.29 -0.27 -0.72
CA GLY A 297 -11.88 -1.64 -1.05
C GLY A 297 -10.57 -1.67 -1.83
N LYS A 298 -10.47 -0.86 -2.91
CA LYS A 298 -9.23 -0.73 -3.69
C LYS A 298 -8.03 -0.25 -2.86
N LEU A 299 -8.25 0.61 -1.87
CA LEU A 299 -7.20 1.03 -0.93
C LEU A 299 -6.80 -0.14 -0.01
N CYS A 300 -7.77 -0.88 0.54
CA CYS A 300 -7.50 -2.02 1.42
C CYS A 300 -6.73 -3.11 0.67
N ASP A 301 -7.15 -3.47 -0.54
CA ASP A 301 -6.47 -4.45 -1.39
C ASP A 301 -5.00 -4.06 -1.65
N GLU A 302 -4.74 -2.79 -1.99
CA GLU A 302 -3.38 -2.28 -2.25
C GLU A 302 -2.52 -2.24 -0.97
N LEU A 303 -3.13 -2.03 0.20
CA LEU A 303 -2.44 -2.07 1.49
C LEU A 303 -2.13 -3.51 1.92
N GLU A 304 -3.06 -4.44 1.73
CA GLU A 304 -2.88 -5.88 2.04
C GLU A 304 -1.88 -6.56 1.11
N GLU A 305 -1.78 -6.14 -0.15
CA GLU A 305 -0.75 -6.64 -1.08
C GLU A 305 0.68 -6.19 -0.67
N HIS A 306 0.80 -5.18 0.18
CA HIS A 306 2.11 -4.66 0.58
C HIS A 306 2.82 -5.62 1.55
N PRO A 307 4.07 -6.06 1.26
CA PRO A 307 4.73 -7.16 1.98
C PRO A 307 5.07 -6.88 3.45
N ASP A 308 5.11 -5.61 3.84
CA ASP A 308 5.40 -5.17 5.22
C ASP A 308 4.12 -4.99 6.08
N VAL A 309 2.93 -5.02 5.47
CA VAL A 309 1.64 -4.88 6.18
C VAL A 309 1.23 -6.25 6.70
N VAL A 310 0.85 -6.31 7.98
CA VAL A 310 0.40 -7.54 8.64
C VAL A 310 -1.11 -7.61 8.68
N ALA A 311 -1.77 -6.52 9.07
CA ALA A 311 -3.22 -6.46 9.15
C ALA A 311 -3.72 -5.04 8.87
N VAL A 312 -4.90 -4.96 8.26
CA VAL A 312 -5.64 -3.73 8.00
C VAL A 312 -6.95 -3.81 8.78
N HIS A 313 -7.17 -2.83 9.66
CA HIS A 313 -8.40 -2.73 10.45
C HIS A 313 -9.17 -1.49 10.02
N THR A 314 -10.48 -1.62 9.81
CA THR A 314 -11.36 -0.53 9.36
C THR A 314 -12.55 -0.38 10.30
N ASN A 315 -13.18 0.80 10.30
CA ASN A 315 -14.40 1.06 11.07
C ASN A 315 -15.69 0.88 10.25
N ILE A 316 -15.62 0.27 9.08
CA ILE A 316 -16.78 0.04 8.23
C ILE A 316 -17.55 -1.18 8.75
N ALA A 317 -18.88 -1.04 8.81
CA ALA A 317 -19.80 -2.10 9.22
C ALA A 317 -20.02 -3.14 8.12
#